data_AF-A0A2E9SRS6-F1
#
_entry.id   AF-A0A2E9SRS6-F1
#
_cell.length_a   1.000
_cell.length_b   1.000
_cell.length_c   1.000
_cell.angle_alpha   90.00
_cell.angle_beta   90.00
_cell.angle_gamma   90.00
#
_symmetry.space_group_name_H-M   'P 1'
#
loop_
_entity.id
_entity.type
_entity.pdbx_description
1 polymer ?
#
loop_
_entity_poly.entity_id
_entity_poly.type
_entity_poly.pdbx_seq_one_letter_code
_entity_poly.pdbx_strand_id
1 'polypeptide(L)'
;MPGFKALRRRLRCCAALVIALTSTVAVAEDYPEKEELTFGFIKLTDMAPLAVAYEKGFFEDEGLYVRLEAQANWKVLLDRVIDGQLDGAHMLAGQPLGATIGYGTQAHIITAF
;
A
#
# COMPACT_ATOMS: atom_id res chain seq x y z
N MET A 1 51.12 -1.96 37.26
CA MET A 1 49.72 -1.47 37.19
C MET A 1 48.98 -2.02 35.95
N PRO A 2 48.31 -3.19 36.03
CA PRO A 2 47.50 -3.75 34.93
C PRO A 2 45.97 -3.75 35.14
N GLY A 3 45.47 -3.51 36.36
CA GLY A 3 44.06 -3.79 36.73
C GLY A 3 42.99 -2.84 36.17
N PHE A 4 43.32 -1.58 35.88
CA PHE A 4 42.33 -0.56 35.49
C PHE A 4 41.83 -0.72 34.02
N LYS A 5 42.66 -1.32 33.15
CA LYS A 5 42.32 -1.57 31.74
C LYS A 5 41.38 -2.78 31.59
N ALA A 6 41.48 -3.77 32.47
CA ALA A 6 40.65 -4.98 32.45
C ALA A 6 39.19 -4.68 32.85
N LEU A 7 38.99 -3.79 33.83
CA LEU A 7 37.66 -3.36 34.28
C LEU A 7 36.91 -2.56 33.19
N ARG A 8 37.62 -1.68 32.47
CA ARG A 8 37.07 -0.94 31.32
C ARG A 8 36.69 -1.84 30.14
N ARG A 9 37.39 -2.95 29.90
CA ARG A 9 37.05 -3.94 28.87
C ARG A 9 35.78 -4.73 29.23
N ARG A 10 35.63 -5.13 30.49
CA ARG A 10 34.43 -5.84 30.97
C ARG A 10 33.18 -4.96 30.93
N LEU A 11 33.31 -3.68 31.30
CA LEU A 11 32.19 -2.73 31.27
C LEU A 11 31.72 -2.42 29.83
N ARG A 12 32.63 -2.42 28.85
CA ARG A 12 32.28 -2.26 27.42
C ARG A 12 31.56 -3.48 26.83
N CYS A 13 31.92 -4.70 27.26
CA CYS A 13 31.22 -5.92 26.82
C CYS A 13 29.79 -6.00 27.36
N CYS A 14 29.53 -5.58 28.60
CA CYS A 14 28.17 -5.57 29.15
C CYS A 14 27.27 -4.54 28.43
N ALA A 15 27.80 -3.35 28.09
CA ALA A 15 27.02 -2.34 27.37
C ALA A 15 26.66 -2.77 25.93
N ALA A 16 27.57 -3.46 25.24
CA ALA A 16 27.29 -3.99 23.90
C ALA A 16 26.26 -5.14 23.91
N LEU A 17 26.22 -5.93 24.98
CA LEU A 17 25.26 -7.04 25.13
C LEU A 17 23.84 -6.52 25.39
N VAL A 18 23.68 -5.43 26.14
CA VAL A 18 22.36 -4.82 26.42
C VAL A 18 21.74 -4.19 25.18
N ILE A 19 22.55 -3.58 24.30
CA ILE A 19 22.06 -2.98 23.04
C ILE A 19 21.64 -4.06 22.02
N ALA A 20 22.26 -5.23 22.06
CA ALA A 20 21.89 -6.36 21.19
C ALA A 20 20.57 -7.05 21.61
N LEU A 21 20.11 -6.87 22.85
CA LEU A 21 18.88 -7.47 23.39
C LEU A 21 17.61 -6.63 23.14
N THR A 22 17.76 -5.37 22.70
CA THR A 22 16.62 -4.45 22.44
C THR A 22 16.27 -4.32 20.97
N SER A 23 16.68 -5.26 20.11
CA SER A 23 16.20 -5.32 18.73
C SER A 23 14.70 -5.66 18.77
N THR A 24 13.86 -4.64 18.72
CA THR A 24 12.43 -4.77 18.47
C THR A 24 12.28 -5.38 17.08
N VAL A 25 11.91 -6.66 17.03
CA VAL A 25 11.46 -7.29 15.78
C VAL A 25 10.15 -6.61 15.44
N ALA A 26 10.15 -5.78 14.39
CA ALA A 26 8.93 -5.28 13.80
C ALA A 26 8.21 -6.49 13.21
N VAL A 27 7.16 -6.95 13.88
CA VAL A 27 6.20 -7.89 13.30
C VAL A 27 5.41 -7.07 12.28
N ALA A 28 5.51 -7.44 11.01
CA ALA A 28 4.59 -6.90 10.02
C ALA A 28 3.19 -7.35 10.43
N GLU A 29 2.27 -6.41 10.63
CA GLU A 29 0.86 -6.72 10.78
C GLU A 29 0.41 -7.41 9.48
N ASP A 30 -0.12 -8.62 9.58
CA ASP A 30 -0.57 -9.43 8.43
C ASP A 30 -1.99 -9.05 7.97
N TYR A 31 -2.45 -7.87 8.38
CA TYR A 31 -3.81 -7.37 8.14
C TYR A 31 -3.74 -6.06 7.34
N PRO A 32 -4.67 -5.86 6.39
CA PRO A 32 -4.73 -4.64 5.61
C PRO A 32 -5.02 -3.43 6.51
N GLU A 33 -4.40 -2.29 6.22
CA GLU A 33 -4.66 -1.03 6.93
C GLU A 33 -6.08 -0.51 6.73
N LYS A 34 -6.74 -0.97 5.67
CA LYS A 34 -8.13 -0.67 5.31
C LYS A 34 -8.76 -1.87 4.60
N GLU A 35 -9.82 -2.41 5.19
CA GLU A 35 -10.51 -3.60 4.68
C GLU A 35 -11.64 -3.26 3.69
N GLU A 36 -12.43 -2.22 3.96
CA GLU A 36 -13.55 -1.81 3.11
C GLU A 36 -13.09 -0.87 2.00
N LEU A 37 -13.20 -1.30 0.74
CA LEU A 37 -12.71 -0.53 -0.41
C LEU A 37 -13.82 -0.35 -1.45
N THR A 38 -13.89 0.81 -2.09
CA THR A 38 -14.72 1.04 -3.28
C THR A 38 -13.84 1.23 -4.50
N PHE A 39 -13.94 0.33 -5.48
CA PHE A 39 -13.20 0.42 -6.73
C PHE A 39 -14.07 0.83 -7.92
N GLY A 40 -13.56 1.78 -8.70
CA GLY A 40 -14.18 2.21 -9.96
C GLY A 40 -13.80 1.33 -11.15
N PHE A 41 -14.70 1.21 -12.12
CA PHE A 41 -14.42 0.53 -13.38
C PHE A 41 -15.21 1.11 -14.57
N ILE A 42 -14.64 1.11 -15.78
CA ILE A 42 -15.39 1.29 -17.04
C ILE A 42 -15.90 -0.07 -17.55
N LYS A 43 -17.09 -0.10 -18.14
CA LYS A 43 -17.72 -1.31 -18.70
C LYS A 43 -17.07 -1.75 -20.02
N LEU A 44 -15.80 -2.13 -19.96
CA LEU A 44 -15.04 -2.80 -21.02
C LEU A 44 -14.58 -4.17 -20.54
N THR A 45 -13.97 -4.98 -21.40
CA THR A 45 -13.56 -6.35 -21.06
C THR A 45 -12.28 -6.43 -20.23
N ASP A 46 -11.45 -5.39 -20.25
CA ASP A 46 -10.21 -5.29 -19.48
C ASP A 46 -10.42 -5.17 -17.96
N MET A 47 -11.63 -4.80 -17.51
CA MET A 47 -12.04 -4.83 -16.10
C MET A 47 -12.15 -6.25 -15.52
N ALA A 48 -12.13 -7.29 -16.37
CA ALA A 48 -12.41 -8.66 -15.98
C ALA A 48 -11.66 -9.15 -14.71
N PRO A 49 -10.39 -8.79 -14.45
CA PRO A 49 -9.73 -9.18 -13.21
C PRO A 49 -10.47 -8.71 -11.95
N LEU A 50 -11.02 -7.49 -11.94
CA LEU A 50 -11.80 -6.97 -10.80
C LEU A 50 -13.09 -7.76 -10.60
N ALA A 51 -13.82 -8.02 -11.68
CA ALA A 51 -15.07 -8.78 -11.61
C ALA A 51 -14.82 -10.23 -11.18
N VAL A 52 -13.78 -10.88 -11.72
CA VAL A 52 -13.42 -12.25 -11.33
C VAL A 52 -12.98 -12.29 -9.87
N ALA A 53 -12.16 -11.34 -9.41
CA ALA A 53 -11.73 -11.29 -8.01
C ALA A 53 -12.91 -11.12 -7.05
N TYR A 54 -13.88 -10.28 -7.40
CA TYR A 54 -15.12 -10.10 -6.64
C TYR A 54 -15.98 -11.37 -6.64
N GLU A 55 -16.30 -11.92 -7.82
CA GLU A 55 -17.20 -13.09 -7.96
C GLU A 55 -16.60 -14.40 -7.44
N LYS A 56 -15.27 -14.50 -7.37
CA LYS A 56 -14.56 -15.68 -6.87
C LYS A 56 -14.13 -15.58 -5.41
N GLY A 57 -14.37 -14.45 -4.75
CA GLY A 57 -13.97 -14.25 -3.34
C GLY A 57 -12.48 -13.98 -3.14
N PHE A 58 -11.71 -13.71 -4.19
CA PHE A 58 -10.26 -13.46 -4.05
C PHE A 58 -9.94 -12.19 -3.26
N PHE A 59 -10.84 -11.21 -3.21
CA PHE A 59 -10.67 -10.07 -2.30
C PHE A 59 -10.87 -10.49 -0.85
N GLU A 60 -11.89 -11.29 -0.56
CA GLU A 60 -12.20 -11.76 0.79
C GLU A 60 -11.11 -12.68 1.34
N ASP A 61 -10.50 -13.51 0.48
CA ASP A 61 -9.34 -14.37 0.82
C ASP A 61 -8.14 -13.55 1.34
N GLU A 62 -8.02 -12.29 0.91
CA GLU A 62 -6.98 -11.34 1.33
C GLU A 62 -7.48 -10.35 2.42
N GLY A 63 -8.65 -10.58 3.01
CA GLY A 63 -9.24 -9.71 4.03
C GLY A 63 -9.80 -8.38 3.52
N LEU A 64 -10.10 -8.26 2.21
CA LEU A 64 -10.63 -7.06 1.58
C LEU A 64 -12.12 -7.20 1.24
N TYR A 65 -12.93 -6.24 1.69
CA TYR A 65 -14.36 -6.13 1.38
C TYR A 65 -14.58 -5.07 0.30
N VAL A 66 -14.54 -5.50 -0.96
CA VAL A 66 -14.55 -4.59 -2.12
C VAL A 66 -15.95 -4.35 -2.64
N ARG A 67 -16.31 -3.09 -2.92
CA ARG A 67 -17.47 -2.69 -3.71
C ARG A 67 -17.05 -2.21 -5.09
N LEU A 68 -17.62 -2.76 -6.15
CA LEU A 68 -17.35 -2.34 -7.53
C LEU A 68 -18.39 -1.32 -8.03
N GLU A 69 -17.94 -0.16 -8.49
CA GLU A 69 -18.78 0.90 -9.04
C GLU A 69 -18.45 1.22 -10.50
N ALA A 70 -19.44 1.04 -11.39
CA ALA A 70 -19.30 1.42 -12.79
C ALA A 70 -19.22 2.95 -12.94
N GLN A 71 -18.26 3.43 -13.73
CA GLN A 71 -18.04 4.85 -14.02
C GLN A 71 -18.46 5.19 -15.45
N ALA A 72 -18.87 6.45 -15.65
CA ALA A 72 -19.38 6.92 -16.94
C ALA A 72 -18.29 7.09 -18.01
N ASN A 73 -17.09 7.52 -17.62
CA ASN A 73 -15.94 7.73 -18.49
C ASN A 73 -14.65 7.84 -17.68
N TRP A 74 -13.51 7.86 -18.39
CA TRP A 74 -12.17 7.89 -17.80
C TRP A 74 -11.87 9.14 -16.96
N LYS A 75 -12.41 10.31 -17.35
CA LYS A 75 -12.19 11.56 -16.59
C LYS A 75 -12.89 11.50 -15.24
N VAL A 76 -14.18 11.13 -15.25
CA VAL A 76 -14.97 10.96 -14.02
C VAL A 76 -14.34 9.91 -13.10
N LEU A 77 -13.87 8.79 -13.67
CA LEU A 77 -13.20 7.74 -12.90
C LEU A 77 -11.93 8.26 -12.22
N LEU A 78 -11.06 8.96 -12.95
CA LEU A 78 -9.83 9.53 -12.39
C LEU A 78 -10.13 10.59 -11.32
N ASP A 79 -11.05 11.51 -11.59
CA ASP A 79 -11.43 12.56 -10.63
C ASP A 79 -11.97 11.97 -9.33
N ARG A 80 -12.82 10.94 -9.42
CA ARG A 80 -13.38 10.28 -8.23
C ARG A 80 -12.33 9.53 -7.42
N VAL A 81 -11.27 9.02 -8.03
CA VAL A 81 -10.11 8.46 -7.30
C VAL A 81 -9.28 9.57 -6.64
N ILE A 82 -9.01 10.66 -7.37
CA ILE A 82 -8.27 11.83 -6.84
C ILE A 82 -8.99 12.45 -5.63
N ASP A 83 -10.32 12.56 -5.72
CA ASP A 83 -11.17 13.14 -4.69
C ASP A 83 -11.45 12.17 -3.52
N GLY A 84 -10.95 10.93 -3.58
CA GLY A 84 -11.15 9.91 -2.55
C GLY A 84 -12.57 9.34 -2.47
N GLN A 85 -13.41 9.57 -3.48
CA GLN A 85 -14.73 8.93 -3.60
C GLN A 85 -14.61 7.46 -4.00
N LEU A 86 -13.49 7.08 -4.62
CA LEU A 86 -13.08 5.73 -4.96
C LEU A 86 -11.69 5.52 -4.37
N ASP A 87 -11.46 4.37 -3.74
CA ASP A 87 -10.16 4.00 -3.18
C ASP A 87 -9.15 3.61 -4.26
N GLY A 88 -9.67 3.20 -5.42
CA GLY A 88 -8.87 2.79 -6.57
C GLY A 88 -9.75 2.51 -7.77
N ALA A 89 -9.13 2.16 -8.88
CA ALA A 89 -9.83 1.75 -10.09
C ALA A 89 -8.88 1.03 -11.04
N HIS A 90 -9.43 0.24 -11.97
CA HIS A 90 -8.67 -0.03 -13.19
C HIS A 90 -8.59 1.27 -14.00
N MET A 91 -7.45 1.53 -14.61
CA MET A 91 -7.20 2.75 -15.36
C MET A 91 -6.36 2.48 -16.60
N LEU A 92 -6.46 3.37 -17.59
CA LEU A 92 -5.47 3.43 -18.66
C LEU A 92 -4.10 3.79 -18.05
N ALA A 93 -3.03 3.09 -18.42
CA ALA A 93 -1.70 3.27 -17.82
C ALA A 93 -1.22 4.74 -17.82
N GLY A 94 -1.56 5.51 -18.86
CA GLY A 94 -1.18 6.92 -18.96
C GLY A 94 -1.90 7.85 -17.97
N GLN A 95 -3.06 7.47 -17.42
CA GLN A 95 -3.81 8.32 -16.48
C GLN A 95 -3.07 8.58 -15.17
N PRO A 96 -2.66 7.55 -14.39
CA PRO A 96 -1.95 7.79 -13.13
C PRO A 96 -0.58 8.42 -13.36
N LEU A 97 0.12 8.02 -14.42
CA LEU A 97 1.44 8.59 -14.78
C LEU A 97 1.32 10.08 -15.13
N GLY A 98 0.38 10.42 -16.03
CA GLY A 98 0.09 11.79 -16.43
C GLY A 98 -0.34 12.65 -15.25
N ALA A 99 -1.22 12.13 -14.40
CA ALA A 99 -1.69 12.82 -13.20
C ALA A 99 -0.54 13.12 -12.22
N THR A 100 0.38 12.17 -12.05
CA THR A 100 1.53 12.32 -11.16
C THR A 100 2.51 13.40 -11.64
N ILE A 101 2.71 13.53 -12.95
CA ILE A 101 3.61 14.55 -13.54
C ILE A 101 2.91 15.86 -13.90
N GLY A 102 1.60 15.99 -13.64
CA GLY A 102 0.82 17.20 -13.89
C GLY A 102 0.34 17.40 -15.33
N TYR A 103 0.25 16.35 -16.15
CA TYR A 103 -0.32 16.43 -17.49
C TYR A 103 -1.83 16.22 -17.46
N GLY A 104 -2.59 17.29 -17.77
CA GLY A 104 -4.06 17.31 -17.74
C GLY A 104 -4.62 17.64 -16.34
N THR A 105 -4.41 16.75 -15.37
CA THR A 105 -4.71 16.96 -13.94
C THR A 105 -3.43 16.73 -13.15
N GLN A 106 -3.25 17.36 -11.98
CA GLN A 106 -2.13 17.06 -11.09
C GLN A 106 -2.65 16.40 -9.80
N ALA A 107 -2.20 15.18 -9.52
CA ALA A 107 -2.52 14.46 -8.29
C ALA A 107 -1.45 13.44 -7.94
N HIS A 108 -1.23 13.21 -6.65
CA HIS A 108 -0.37 12.14 -6.18
C HIS A 108 -1.14 10.82 -6.19
N ILE A 109 -0.95 10.02 -7.23
CA ILE A 109 -1.62 8.74 -7.42
C ILE A 109 -0.58 7.64 -7.59
N ILE A 110 -0.83 6.50 -6.96
CA ILE A 110 0.07 5.35 -7.01
C ILE A 110 -0.50 4.35 -8.02
N THR A 111 0.38 3.76 -8.83
CA THR A 111 0.04 2.65 -9.71
C THR A 111 1.06 1.53 -9.54
N ALA A 112 0.63 0.28 -9.74
CA ALA A 112 1.48 -0.90 -9.61
C ALA A 112 2.27 -1.23 -10.89
N PHE A 113 2.14 -0.42 -11.94
CA PHE A 113 2.81 -0.57 -13.25
C PHE A 113 3.92 0.44 -13.44
#